data_AF-A0A292SHB9-F1
#
_entry.id   AF-A0A292SHB9-F1
#
_cell.length_a   1.000
_cell.length_b   1.000
_cell.length_c   1.000
_cell.angle_alpha   90.00
_cell.angle_beta   90.00
_cell.angle_gamma   90.00
#
_symmetry.space_group_name_H-M   'P 1'
#
loop_
_entity.id
_entity.type
_entity.pdbx_description
1 polymer ?
#
loop_
_entity_poly.entity_id
_entity_poly.type
_entity_poly.pdbx_seq_one_letter_code
_entity_poly.pdbx_strand_id
1 'polypeptide(L)' 'MSKSKKYKIKQKDFRKLEKLAERIYNTVTVIDYFCRTQQEIEELYNLTPIVENLRRDSDTVNAYFINYPDNKNF' A
#
# COMPACT_ATOMS: atom_id res chain seq x y z
N MET A 1 31.85 11.34 -7.13
CA MET A 1 30.78 11.05 -6.15
C MET A 1 29.57 11.91 -6.49
N SER A 2 28.52 11.28 -7.03
CA SER A 2 27.26 11.97 -7.35
C SER A 2 26.64 12.50 -6.05
N LYS A 3 26.46 13.83 -5.94
CA LYS A 3 25.64 14.43 -4.88
C LYS A 3 24.25 13.82 -5.02
N SER A 4 23.85 12.94 -4.10
CA SER A 4 22.46 12.46 -4.07
C SER A 4 21.58 13.71 -3.97
N LYS A 5 20.83 13.98 -5.05
CA LYS A 5 19.78 15.00 -4.99
C LYS A 5 18.81 14.48 -3.93
N LYS A 6 18.85 15.06 -2.73
CA LYS A 6 17.83 14.82 -1.71
C LYS A 6 16.50 15.27 -2.30
N TYR A 7 15.73 14.33 -2.84
CA TYR A 7 14.37 14.58 -3.28
C TYR A 7 13.56 14.99 -2.05
N LYS A 8 13.21 16.27 -1.98
CA LYS A 8 12.31 16.79 -0.95
C LYS A 8 10.89 16.61 -1.45
N ILE A 9 10.15 15.67 -0.89
CA ILE A 9 8.72 15.54 -1.12
C ILE A 9 8.04 16.72 -0.45
N LYS A 10 7.25 17.50 -1.20
CA LYS A 10 6.47 18.60 -0.62
C LYS A 10 5.31 18.01 0.19
N GLN A 11 4.87 18.67 1.25
CA GLN A 11 3.76 18.21 2.09
C GLN A 11 2.49 17.89 1.29
N LYS A 12 2.16 18.71 0.28
CA LYS A 12 1.01 18.44 -0.62
C LYS A 12 1.16 17.14 -1.41
N ASP A 13 2.39 16.79 -1.79
CA ASP A 13 2.67 15.57 -2.56
C ASP A 13 2.74 14.37 -1.61
N PHE A 14 3.20 14.56 -0.37
CA PHE A 14 3.13 13.55 0.70
C PHE A 14 1.68 13.15 1.02
N ARG A 15 0.77 14.13 1.22
CA ARG A 15 -0.66 13.85 1.43
C ARG A 15 -1.33 13.13 0.25
N LYS A 16 -0.85 13.37 -0.97
CA LYS A 16 -1.32 12.62 -2.14
C LYS A 16 -0.85 11.17 -2.11
N LEU A 17 0.39 10.93 -1.68
CA LEU A 17 0.95 9.59 -1.53
C LEU A 17 0.24 8.81 -0.41
N GLU A 18 -0.07 9.46 0.71
CA GLU A 18 -0.87 8.91 1.80
C GLU A 18 -2.24 8.42 1.30
N LYS A 19 -3.01 9.29 0.63
CA LYS A 19 -4.30 8.91 0.04
C LYS A 19 -4.18 7.80 -1.01
N LEU A 20 -3.08 7.78 -1.76
CA LEU A 20 -2.81 6.73 -2.72
C LEU A 20 -2.56 5.39 -2.02
N ALA A 21 -1.75 5.40 -0.96
CA ALA A 21 -1.47 4.22 -0.14
C ALA A 21 -2.74 3.66 0.51
N GLU A 22 -3.56 4.53 1.10
CA GLU A 22 -4.85 4.15 1.69
C GLU A 22 -5.77 3.50 0.65
N ARG A 23 -5.88 4.10 -0.54
CA ARG A 23 -6.70 3.54 -1.63
C ARG A 23 -6.19 2.17 -2.07
N ILE A 24 -4.88 2.01 -2.26
CA ILE A 24 -4.28 0.72 -2.64
C ILE A 24 -4.56 -0.32 -1.56
N TYR A 25 -4.31 0.00 -0.29
CA TYR A 25 -4.59 -0.87 0.84
C TYR A 25 -6.04 -1.34 0.86
N ASN A 26 -7.00 -0.42 0.74
CA ASN A 26 -8.42 -0.75 0.76
C ASN A 26 -8.82 -1.65 -0.42
N THR A 27 -8.32 -1.36 -1.64
CA THR A 27 -8.57 -2.20 -2.81
C THR A 27 -8.01 -3.60 -2.64
N VAL A 28 -6.74 -3.72 -2.22
CA VAL A 28 -6.09 -5.03 -2.04
C VAL A 28 -6.73 -5.81 -0.89
N THR A 29 -7.20 -5.16 0.17
CA THR A 29 -7.95 -5.81 1.27
C THR A 29 -9.16 -6.57 0.73
N VAL A 30 -9.96 -5.91 -0.14
CA VAL A 30 -11.18 -6.50 -0.69
C VAL A 30 -10.83 -7.65 -1.63
N ILE A 31 -9.83 -7.47 -2.50
CA ILE A 31 -9.40 -8.52 -3.44
C ILE A 31 -8.86 -9.74 -2.69
N ASP A 32 -8.03 -9.55 -1.64
CA ASP A 32 -7.49 -10.62 -0.80
C ASP A 32 -8.62 -11.44 -0.16
N TYR A 33 -9.62 -10.74 0.41
CA TYR A 33 -10.80 -11.38 0.98
C TYR A 33 -11.55 -12.23 -0.05
N PHE A 34 -11.83 -11.68 -1.24
CA PHE A 34 -12.52 -12.42 -2.30
C PHE A 34 -11.73 -13.64 -2.75
N CYS A 35 -10.43 -13.47 -2.99
CA CYS A 35 -9.58 -14.58 -3.42
C CYS A 35 -9.63 -15.71 -2.38
N ARG A 36 -9.43 -15.40 -1.10
CA ARG A 36 -9.41 -16.40 -0.01
C ARG A 36 -10.74 -17.06 0.31
N THR A 37 -11.86 -16.41 0.00
CA THR A 37 -13.20 -16.93 0.33
C THR A 37 -13.86 -17.69 -0.82
N GLN A 38 -13.41 -17.50 -2.06
CA GLN A 38 -13.97 -18.13 -3.26
C GLN A 38 -12.96 -19.10 -3.91
N GLN A 39 -12.38 -19.99 -3.10
CA GLN A 39 -11.32 -20.92 -3.53
C GLN A 39 -11.84 -22.01 -4.50
N GLU A 40 -13.16 -22.16 -4.64
CA GLU A 40 -13.79 -23.01 -5.63
C GLU A 40 -13.59 -22.52 -7.07
N ILE A 41 -13.27 -21.24 -7.26
CA ILE A 41 -12.91 -20.66 -8.56
C ILE A 41 -11.40 -20.82 -8.73
N GLU A 42 -10.98 -21.68 -9.65
CA GLU A 42 -9.58 -22.04 -9.88
C GLU A 42 -8.69 -20.81 -10.12
N GLU A 43 -9.18 -19.82 -10.88
CA GLU A 43 -8.45 -18.59 -11.13
C GLU A 43 -8.20 -17.79 -9.86
N LEU A 44 -9.17 -17.74 -8.93
CA LEU A 44 -9.00 -17.05 -7.66
C LEU A 44 -8.08 -17.82 -6.71
N TYR A 45 -8.17 -19.15 -6.69
CA TYR A 45 -7.22 -20.01 -5.98
C TYR A 45 -5.78 -19.72 -6.43
N ASN A 46 -5.56 -19.72 -7.75
CA ASN A 46 -4.25 -19.47 -8.34
C ASN A 46 -3.74 -18.04 -8.11
N LEU A 47 -4.63 -17.05 -8.06
CA LEU A 47 -4.29 -15.65 -7.78
C LEU A 47 -4.01 -15.38 -6.30
N THR A 48 -4.55 -16.18 -5.38
CA THR A 48 -4.45 -15.97 -3.93
C THR A 48 -3.01 -15.69 -3.46
N PRO A 49 -1.98 -16.51 -3.75
CA PRO A 49 -0.62 -16.23 -3.28
C PRO A 49 -0.01 -14.94 -3.85
N ILE A 50 -0.44 -14.51 -5.04
CA ILE A 50 0.01 -13.25 -5.66
C ILE A 50 -0.62 -12.06 -4.93
N VAL A 51 -1.93 -12.14 -4.68
CA VAL A 51 -2.68 -11.11 -3.96
C VAL A 51 -2.22 -11.02 -2.51
N GLU A 52 -1.89 -12.12 -1.84
CA GLU A 52 -1.33 -12.11 -0.49
C GLU A 52 0.00 -11.35 -0.40
N ASN A 53 0.87 -11.46 -1.42
CA ASN A 53 2.10 -10.67 -1.47
C ASN A 53 1.81 -9.19 -1.66
N LEU A 54 0.92 -8.84 -2.59
CA LEU A 54 0.46 -7.45 -2.78
C LEU A 54 -0.16 -6.88 -1.50
N ARG A 55 -0.87 -7.72 -0.73
CA ARG A 55 -1.50 -7.34 0.53
C ARG A 55 -0.43 -6.91 1.54
N ARG A 56 0.59 -7.74 1.74
CA ARG A 56 1.73 -7.45 2.64
C ARG A 56 2.46 -6.17 2.27
N ASP A 57 2.71 -5.97 0.97
CA ASP A 57 3.35 -4.74 0.49
C ASP A 57 2.46 -3.52 0.73
N SER A 58 1.14 -3.63 0.47
CA SER A 58 0.18 -2.56 0.70
C SER A 58 0.07 -2.20 2.18
N ASP A 59 0.08 -3.20 3.06
CA ASP A 59 0.03 -3.02 4.52
C ASP A 59 1.27 -2.30 5.00
N THR A 60 2.44 -2.68 4.50
CA THR A 60 3.72 -2.04 4.84
C THR A 60 3.73 -0.57 4.43
N VAL A 61 3.32 -0.27 3.18
CA VAL A 61 3.26 1.11 2.69
C VAL A 61 2.25 1.94 3.47
N ASN A 62 1.05 1.41 3.71
CA ASN A 62 0.00 2.10 4.44
C ASN A 62 0.41 2.35 5.91
N ALA A 63 1.09 1.40 6.55
CA ALA A 63 1.62 1.54 7.90
C ALA A 63 2.64 2.67 8.02
N TYR A 64 3.45 2.95 7.00
CA TYR A 64 4.35 4.12 7.02
C TYR A 64 3.61 5.45 7.14
N PHE A 65 2.40 5.54 6.58
CA PHE A 65 1.59 6.76 6.63
C PHE A 65 0.72 6.82 7.89
N ILE A 66 0.08 5.72 8.31
CA ILE A 66 -0.74 5.68 9.54
C ILE A 66 0.11 5.94 10.79
N ASN A 67 1.31 5.35 10.85
CA ASN A 67 2.22 5.53 11.98
C ASN A 67 3.03 6.82 11.90
N TYR A 68 2.83 7.65 10.87
CA TYR A 68 3.42 8.96 10.80
C TYR A 68 2.55 9.91 11.65
N PRO A 69 2.96 10.27 12.89
CA PRO A 69 2.19 11.23 13.65
C PRO A 69 2.10 12.55 12.89
N ASP A 70 1.10 13.38 13.20
CA ASP A 70 1.01 14.80 12.80
C ASP A 70 2.18 15.60 13.41
N ASN A 71 3.42 15.22 13.11
CA ASN A 71 4.60 16.02 13.42
C ASN A 71 4.56 17.20 12.45
N LYS A 72 4.02 18.31 12.96
CA LYS A 72 3.89 19.64 12.35
C LYS A 72 5.22 20.29 11.92
N ASN A 73 6.29 19.52 11.72
CA ASN A 73 7.62 20.02 11.42
C ASN A 73 8.13 19.42 10.10
N PHE A 74 7.50 19.81 8.99
CA PHE A 74 8.07 19.72 7.63
C PHE A 74 8.31 21.12 7.07
#